data_AF-A0A7V2X9Z4-F1
#
_entry.id   AF-A0A7V2X9Z4-F1
#
_cell.length_a   1.000
_cell.length_b   1.000
_cell.length_c   1.000
_cell.angle_alpha   90.00
_cell.angle_beta   90.00
_cell.angle_gamma   90.00
#
_symmetry.space_group_name_H-M   'P 1'
#
loop_
_entity.id
_entity.type
_entity.pdbx_description
1 polymer ?
#
loop_
_entity_poly.entity_id
_entity_poly.type
_entity_poly.pdbx_seq_one_letter_code
_entity_poly.pdbx_strand_id
1 'polypeptide(L)'
;LCQITAEELGIPYDSIQLLTADTLTTPNAGPTSASRVTYVTGMAMLKAARAIKRTLQSAAEDILGQRDLVFGEEKVYSLSHPEKLLSFKELAKAAHLRGLPMVETAWHDITTRDVDPETAQGDAYSAYAYATQLAEVEVDTETGEVKVLRVVTATDAGKAINPLNVEGQIEGGVAMGLGYALTEEIALEGGLLKTPSLGDYMIPTSLDVPPIEPHIVEVPVSTGPYGAKGVGEPASIPTAPAVLNAIAHALGVRVTELPASPENLLRLIREKERREKGIPPG
;
A
#
# COMPACT_ATOMS: atom_id res chain seq x y z
N LEU A 1 7.60 -4.37 -8.69
CA LEU A 1 7.94 -4.09 -10.11
C LEU A 1 8.44 -5.35 -10.82
N CYS A 2 9.48 -6.01 -10.32
CA CYS A 2 10.01 -7.24 -10.95
C CYS A 2 8.97 -8.34 -11.14
N GLN A 3 8.10 -8.62 -10.16
CA GLN A 3 7.02 -9.60 -10.30
C GLN A 3 6.08 -9.26 -11.47
N ILE A 4 5.75 -7.99 -11.67
CA ILE A 4 4.87 -7.55 -12.77
C ILE A 4 5.52 -7.86 -14.13
N THR A 5 6.80 -7.54 -14.26
CA THR A 5 7.58 -7.78 -15.47
C THR A 5 7.80 -9.26 -15.74
N ALA A 6 8.18 -10.03 -14.71
CA ALA A 6 8.41 -11.46 -14.78
C ALA A 6 7.14 -12.21 -15.21
N GLU A 7 6.01 -11.88 -14.58
CA GLU A 7 4.69 -12.42 -14.93
C GLU A 7 4.32 -12.13 -16.38
N GLU A 8 4.47 -10.87 -16.84
CA GLU A 8 4.10 -10.52 -18.20
C GLU A 8 4.98 -11.25 -19.22
N LEU A 9 6.29 -11.39 -18.96
CA LEU A 9 7.22 -12.06 -19.86
C LEU A 9 7.22 -13.59 -19.74
N GLY A 10 6.58 -14.16 -18.71
CA GLY A 10 6.55 -15.61 -18.46
C GLY A 10 7.91 -16.21 -18.07
N ILE A 11 8.74 -15.44 -17.34
CA ILE A 11 10.09 -15.83 -16.92
C ILE A 11 10.24 -15.78 -15.39
N PRO A 12 11.28 -16.41 -14.80
CA PRO A 12 11.45 -16.42 -13.36
C PRO A 12 11.74 -15.02 -12.82
N TYR A 13 11.29 -14.75 -11.60
CA TYR A 13 11.57 -13.51 -10.89
C TYR A 13 13.07 -13.17 -10.86
N ASP A 14 13.92 -14.16 -10.58
CA ASP A 14 15.38 -14.01 -10.47
C ASP A 14 16.07 -13.65 -11.80
N SER A 15 15.36 -13.75 -12.93
CA SER A 15 15.87 -13.29 -14.23
C SER A 15 15.70 -11.79 -14.45
N ILE A 16 15.03 -11.08 -13.54
CA ILE A 16 14.82 -9.63 -13.62
C ILE A 16 15.79 -8.90 -12.69
N GLN A 17 16.66 -8.08 -13.28
CA GLN A 17 17.46 -7.12 -12.52
C GLN A 17 16.78 -5.75 -12.51
N LEU A 18 16.54 -5.20 -11.31
CA LEU A 18 15.99 -3.86 -11.14
C LEU A 18 17.10 -2.84 -10.97
N LEU A 19 17.16 -1.86 -11.87
CA LEU A 19 17.92 -0.63 -11.70
C LEU A 19 16.94 0.49 -11.33
N THR A 20 17.19 1.21 -10.24
CA THR A 20 16.28 2.22 -9.71
C THR A 20 17.04 3.35 -9.00
N ALA A 21 16.38 4.50 -8.83
CA ALA A 21 16.84 5.64 -8.05
C ALA A 21 18.20 6.25 -8.48
N ASP A 22 18.49 6.25 -9.78
CA ASP A 22 19.67 6.92 -10.35
C ASP A 22 19.24 7.85 -11.50
N THR A 23 19.39 9.16 -11.31
CA THR A 23 18.99 10.17 -12.30
C THR A 23 19.82 10.14 -13.58
N LEU A 24 20.99 9.50 -13.58
CA LEU A 24 21.82 9.32 -14.77
C LEU A 24 21.30 8.16 -15.65
N THR A 25 20.82 7.08 -15.03
CA THR A 25 20.55 5.81 -15.73
C THR A 25 19.08 5.40 -15.73
N THR A 26 18.23 6.03 -14.93
CA THR A 26 16.80 5.69 -14.81
C THR A 26 15.90 6.88 -15.16
N PRO A 27 14.78 6.66 -15.89
CA PRO A 27 13.84 7.73 -16.20
C PRO A 27 13.22 8.34 -14.94
N ASN A 28 12.83 9.62 -15.03
CA ASN A 28 12.11 10.28 -13.94
C ASN A 28 10.75 9.61 -13.70
N ALA A 29 10.56 9.02 -12.52
CA ALA A 29 9.33 8.34 -12.11
C ALA A 29 8.41 9.20 -11.21
N GLY A 30 8.79 10.46 -10.94
CA GLY A 30 8.20 11.29 -9.89
C GLY A 30 8.55 10.80 -8.48
N PRO A 31 7.96 11.40 -7.44
CA PRO A 31 8.20 10.98 -6.06
C PRO A 31 7.55 9.63 -5.72
N THR A 32 8.13 8.95 -4.73
CA THR A 32 7.55 7.79 -4.06
C THR A 32 6.68 8.27 -2.89
N SER A 33 5.44 8.65 -3.19
CA SER A 33 4.43 9.15 -2.25
C SER A 33 3.02 8.87 -2.78
N ALA A 34 1.96 9.22 -2.03
CA ALA A 34 0.56 9.06 -2.45
C ALA A 34 0.20 7.63 -2.85
N SER A 35 0.90 6.64 -2.27
CA SER A 35 0.74 5.21 -2.54
C SER A 35 0.78 4.83 -4.03
N ARG A 36 1.44 5.67 -4.86
CA ARG A 36 1.27 5.62 -6.32
C ARG A 36 2.18 4.65 -7.06
N VAL A 37 3.29 4.21 -6.46
CA VAL A 37 4.36 3.50 -7.18
C VAL A 37 3.87 2.19 -7.80
N THR A 38 3.14 1.36 -7.04
CA THR A 38 2.55 0.12 -7.58
C THR A 38 1.63 0.41 -8.76
N TYR A 39 0.83 1.45 -8.66
CA TYR A 39 -0.16 1.80 -9.68
C TYR A 39 0.50 2.40 -10.94
N VAL A 40 1.27 3.49 -10.78
CA VAL A 40 1.86 4.25 -11.89
C VAL A 40 3.05 3.53 -12.49
N THR A 41 4.10 3.31 -11.68
CA THR A 41 5.33 2.68 -12.14
C THR A 41 5.08 1.22 -12.50
N GLY A 42 4.22 0.51 -11.76
CA GLY A 42 3.81 -0.84 -12.11
C GLY A 42 3.12 -0.92 -13.48
N MET A 43 2.21 -0.01 -13.80
CA MET A 43 1.60 0.05 -15.14
C MET A 43 2.60 0.44 -16.23
N ALA A 44 3.51 1.37 -15.96
CA ALA A 44 4.57 1.71 -16.91
C ALA A 44 5.44 0.47 -17.22
N MET A 45 5.85 -0.28 -16.20
CA MET A 45 6.58 -1.53 -16.36
C MET A 45 5.78 -2.58 -17.14
N LEU A 46 4.49 -2.74 -16.83
CA LEU A 46 3.60 -3.66 -17.55
C LEU A 46 3.48 -3.32 -19.04
N LYS A 47 3.34 -2.03 -19.37
CA LYS A 47 3.30 -1.55 -20.76
C LYS A 47 4.61 -1.82 -21.49
N ALA A 48 5.76 -1.56 -20.86
CA ALA A 48 7.07 -1.86 -21.45
C ALA A 48 7.26 -3.37 -21.67
N ALA A 49 6.91 -4.20 -20.68
CA ALA A 49 6.98 -5.65 -20.79
C ALA A 49 6.08 -6.19 -21.90
N ARG A 50 4.86 -5.66 -22.07
CA ARG A 50 3.97 -6.01 -23.18
C ARG A 50 4.53 -5.62 -24.54
N ALA A 51 5.22 -4.48 -24.65
CA ALA A 51 5.86 -4.08 -25.88
C ALA A 51 6.98 -5.06 -26.28
N ILE A 52 7.85 -5.43 -25.32
CA ILE A 52 8.88 -6.46 -25.52
C ILE A 52 8.25 -7.80 -25.90
N LYS A 53 7.21 -8.22 -25.17
CA LYS A 53 6.50 -9.48 -25.41
C LYS A 53 5.89 -9.54 -26.82
N ARG A 54 5.33 -8.44 -27.35
CA ARG A 54 4.82 -8.41 -28.73
C ARG A 54 5.92 -8.65 -29.76
N THR A 55 7.10 -8.05 -29.56
CA THR A 55 8.25 -8.27 -30.45
C THR A 55 8.73 -9.71 -30.37
N LEU A 56 8.82 -10.29 -29.17
CA LEU A 56 9.16 -11.70 -28.97
C LEU A 56 8.10 -12.64 -29.54
N GLN A 57 6.82 -12.30 -29.39
CA GLN A 57 5.71 -13.08 -29.91
C GLN A 57 5.79 -13.16 -31.43
N SER A 58 5.96 -12.03 -32.12
CA SER A 58 6.15 -12.01 -33.59
C SER A 58 7.29 -12.95 -34.03
N ALA A 59 8.43 -12.92 -33.34
CA ALA A 59 9.53 -13.84 -33.63
C ALA A 59 9.17 -15.31 -33.38
N ALA A 60 8.45 -15.60 -32.30
CA ALA A 60 8.00 -16.95 -31.97
C ALA A 60 6.96 -17.47 -32.98
N GLU A 61 6.05 -16.61 -33.46
CA GLU A 61 5.06 -16.95 -34.48
C GLU A 61 5.75 -17.37 -35.79
N ASP A 62 6.81 -16.67 -36.20
CA ASP A 62 7.61 -17.04 -37.36
C ASP A 62 8.35 -18.38 -37.18
N ILE A 63 8.89 -18.63 -35.98
CA ILE A 63 9.70 -19.83 -35.71
C ILE A 63 8.83 -21.07 -35.60
N LEU A 64 7.72 -20.97 -34.88
CA LEU A 64 6.82 -22.10 -34.58
C LEU A 64 5.74 -22.28 -35.65
N GLY A 65 5.47 -21.25 -36.46
CA GLY A 65 4.37 -21.23 -37.43
C GLY A 65 3.02 -21.34 -36.74
N GLN A 66 2.85 -20.74 -35.56
CA GLN A 66 1.65 -20.76 -34.72
C GLN A 66 1.34 -19.33 -34.26
N ARG A 67 0.07 -19.03 -33.93
CA ARG A 67 -0.36 -17.68 -33.48
C ARG A 67 -0.96 -17.66 -32.08
N ASP A 68 -1.37 -18.82 -31.59
CA ASP A 68 -2.00 -19.05 -30.29
C ASP A 68 -0.93 -19.34 -29.22
N LEU A 69 0.05 -18.43 -29.12
CA LEU A 69 1.21 -18.61 -28.27
C LEU A 69 0.97 -18.11 -26.84
N VAL A 70 1.45 -18.88 -25.87
CA VAL A 70 1.45 -18.53 -24.44
C VAL A 70 2.88 -18.49 -23.95
N PHE A 71 3.18 -17.49 -23.11
CA PHE A 71 4.45 -17.31 -22.43
C PHE A 71 4.27 -17.76 -20.98
N GLY A 72 5.10 -18.71 -20.52
CA GLY A 72 5.03 -19.23 -19.16
C GLY A 72 6.05 -20.34 -18.94
N GLU A 73 6.41 -20.59 -17.68
CA GLU A 73 7.39 -21.62 -17.30
C GLU A 73 8.71 -21.53 -18.10
N GLU A 74 9.18 -20.29 -18.36
CA GLU A 74 10.38 -20.01 -19.13
C GLU A 74 10.33 -20.49 -20.59
N LYS A 75 9.13 -20.67 -21.13
CA LYS A 75 8.89 -21.19 -22.48
C LYS A 75 7.81 -20.39 -23.19
N VAL A 76 7.79 -20.54 -24.51
CA VAL A 76 6.71 -20.09 -25.38
C VAL A 76 6.18 -21.31 -26.13
N TYR A 77 4.88 -21.56 -26.06
CA TYR A 77 4.26 -22.74 -26.65
C TYR A 77 2.88 -22.42 -27.25
N SER A 78 2.46 -23.21 -28.24
CA SER A 78 1.12 -23.13 -28.83
C SER A 78 0.08 -23.85 -27.98
N LEU A 79 -1.10 -23.25 -27.82
CA LEU A 79 -2.24 -23.88 -27.13
C LEU A 79 -2.81 -25.07 -27.91
N SER A 80 -2.92 -24.95 -29.22
CA SER A 80 -3.45 -25.99 -30.11
C SER A 80 -2.43 -27.09 -30.40
N HIS A 81 -1.14 -26.76 -30.37
CA HIS A 81 -0.04 -27.69 -30.66
C HIS A 81 1.06 -27.59 -29.58
N PRO A 82 0.85 -28.14 -28.36
CA PRO A 82 1.78 -27.99 -27.25
C PRO A 82 3.20 -28.52 -27.52
N GLU A 83 3.36 -29.45 -28.49
CA GLU A 83 4.66 -29.92 -28.96
C GLU A 83 5.47 -28.84 -29.69
N LYS A 84 4.80 -27.80 -30.20
CA LYS A 84 5.43 -26.63 -30.80
C LYS A 84 5.75 -25.62 -29.71
N LEU A 85 6.95 -25.76 -29.16
CA LEU A 85 7.45 -24.91 -28.10
C LEU A 85 8.90 -24.48 -28.35
N LEU A 86 9.31 -23.41 -27.68
CA LEU A 86 10.67 -22.90 -27.64
C LEU A 86 10.97 -22.40 -26.22
N SER A 87 12.18 -22.60 -25.71
CA SER A 87 12.56 -21.94 -24.45
C SER A 87 12.66 -20.43 -24.64
N PHE A 88 12.41 -19.66 -23.59
CA PHE A 88 12.56 -18.20 -23.62
C PHE A 88 13.98 -17.79 -24.01
N LYS A 89 14.99 -18.56 -23.57
CA LYS A 89 16.40 -18.34 -23.93
C LYS A 89 16.66 -18.50 -25.43
N GLU A 90 16.11 -19.55 -26.04
CA GLU A 90 16.23 -19.76 -27.49
C GLU A 90 15.49 -18.66 -28.26
N LEU A 91 14.31 -18.25 -27.79
CA LEU A 91 13.56 -17.14 -28.40
C LEU A 91 14.32 -15.82 -28.31
N ALA A 92 14.85 -15.48 -27.14
CA ALA A 92 15.65 -14.27 -26.93
C ALA A 92 16.91 -14.28 -27.81
N LYS A 93 17.58 -15.43 -27.94
CA LYS A 93 18.72 -15.60 -28.86
C LYS A 93 18.29 -15.40 -30.31
N ALA A 94 17.16 -15.95 -30.73
CA ALA A 94 16.66 -15.78 -32.09
C ALA A 94 16.28 -14.32 -32.38
N ALA A 95 15.62 -13.63 -31.43
CA ALA A 95 15.30 -12.22 -31.53
C ALA A 95 16.56 -11.35 -31.66
N HIS A 96 17.59 -11.63 -30.86
CA HIS A 96 18.89 -10.96 -30.94
C HIS A 96 19.57 -11.16 -32.31
N LEU A 97 19.65 -12.41 -32.80
CA LEU A 97 20.27 -12.71 -34.10
C LEU A 97 19.52 -12.07 -35.29
N ARG A 98 18.21 -11.84 -35.13
CA ARG A 98 17.37 -11.13 -36.10
C ARG A 98 17.46 -9.60 -35.98
N GLY A 99 18.20 -9.08 -35.00
CA GLY A 99 18.33 -7.64 -34.77
C GLY A 99 17.03 -6.96 -34.33
N LEU A 100 16.14 -7.70 -33.63
CA LEU A 100 14.88 -7.13 -33.16
C LEU A 100 15.13 -6.14 -32.01
N PRO A 101 14.40 -5.02 -31.95
CA PRO A 101 14.53 -4.06 -30.86
C PRO A 101 14.01 -4.68 -29.55
N MET A 102 14.88 -4.76 -28.53
CA MET A 102 14.57 -5.34 -27.21
C MET A 102 14.63 -4.31 -26.07
N VAL A 103 14.60 -3.02 -26.43
CA VAL A 103 14.61 -1.91 -25.47
C VAL A 103 13.32 -1.14 -25.65
N GLU A 104 12.58 -0.99 -24.55
CA GLU A 104 11.28 -0.34 -24.56
C GLU A 104 11.20 0.68 -23.43
N THR A 105 10.47 1.78 -23.68
CA THR A 105 10.17 2.80 -22.69
C THR A 105 8.67 3.04 -22.70
N ALA A 106 8.07 3.11 -21.52
CA ALA A 106 6.64 3.34 -21.40
C ALA A 106 6.33 4.29 -20.25
N TRP A 107 5.20 4.97 -20.40
CA TRP A 107 4.68 5.93 -19.43
C TRP A 107 3.25 5.54 -19.06
N HIS A 108 2.87 5.84 -17.82
CA HIS A 108 1.48 5.80 -17.41
C HIS A 108 1.10 7.13 -16.81
N ASP A 109 0.25 7.85 -17.54
CA ASP A 109 -0.36 9.06 -17.05
C ASP A 109 -1.57 8.70 -16.18
N ILE A 110 -1.64 9.36 -15.02
CA ILE A 110 -2.76 9.31 -14.07
C ILE A 110 -3.28 10.72 -13.77
N THR A 111 -2.85 11.71 -14.56
CA THR A 111 -3.27 13.10 -14.41
C THR A 111 -4.77 13.19 -14.63
N THR A 112 -5.47 13.58 -13.58
CA THR A 112 -6.89 13.91 -13.64
C THR A 112 -7.06 15.41 -13.88
N ARG A 113 -8.29 15.84 -14.15
CA ARG A 113 -8.60 17.27 -14.13
C ARG A 113 -8.48 17.77 -12.68
N ASP A 114 -7.99 18.99 -12.53
CA ASP A 114 -8.04 19.68 -11.24
C ASP A 114 -9.49 19.81 -10.78
N VAL A 115 -9.67 19.79 -9.46
CA VAL A 115 -10.95 20.16 -8.88
C VAL A 115 -11.22 21.65 -9.11
N ASP A 116 -12.49 22.00 -9.26
CA ASP A 116 -12.92 23.39 -9.33
C ASP A 116 -12.47 24.13 -8.06
N PRO A 117 -11.72 25.24 -8.16
CA PRO A 117 -11.10 25.89 -7.00
C PRO A 117 -12.11 26.63 -6.12
N GLU A 118 -13.31 26.97 -6.63
CA GLU A 118 -14.34 27.66 -5.85
C GLU A 118 -15.24 26.67 -5.09
N THR A 119 -15.49 25.50 -5.68
CA THR A 119 -16.45 24.51 -5.16
C THR A 119 -15.80 23.23 -4.63
N ALA A 120 -14.50 23.03 -4.88
CA ALA A 120 -13.76 21.79 -4.62
C ALA A 120 -14.35 20.53 -5.31
N GLN A 121 -15.16 20.71 -6.35
CA GLN A 121 -15.79 19.60 -7.08
C GLN A 121 -14.92 19.13 -8.24
N GLY A 122 -14.75 17.82 -8.40
CA GLY A 122 -14.04 17.22 -9.52
C GLY A 122 -13.78 15.74 -9.30
N ASP A 123 -13.16 15.11 -10.28
CA ASP A 123 -12.71 13.71 -10.21
C ASP A 123 -11.18 13.68 -10.13
N ALA A 124 -10.67 13.82 -8.91
CA ALA A 124 -9.24 14.05 -8.65
C ALA A 124 -8.39 12.77 -8.60
N TYR A 125 -9.02 11.59 -8.61
CA TYR A 125 -8.31 10.33 -8.41
C TYR A 125 -8.79 9.27 -9.40
N SER A 126 -7.82 8.65 -10.10
CA SER A 126 -8.10 7.57 -11.06
C SER A 126 -8.54 6.25 -10.41
N ALA A 127 -8.27 6.08 -9.12
CA ALA A 127 -8.65 4.90 -8.34
C ALA A 127 -8.68 5.24 -6.84
N TYR A 128 -9.54 4.55 -6.11
CA TYR A 128 -9.64 4.63 -4.65
C TYR A 128 -9.31 3.28 -4.03
N ALA A 129 -8.49 3.31 -2.98
CA ALA A 129 -8.27 2.19 -2.08
C ALA A 129 -9.13 2.39 -0.83
N TYR A 130 -9.59 1.29 -0.25
CA TYR A 130 -10.45 1.29 0.93
C TYR A 130 -9.81 0.46 2.03
N ALA A 131 -9.98 0.88 3.27
CA ALA A 131 -9.56 0.11 4.42
C ALA A 131 -10.61 0.24 5.53
N THR A 132 -10.86 -0.84 6.25
CA THR A 132 -11.72 -0.87 7.44
C THR A 132 -10.95 -1.58 8.54
N GLN A 133 -10.90 -0.96 9.72
CA GLN A 133 -10.26 -1.55 10.89
C GLN A 133 -11.21 -1.60 12.07
N LEU A 134 -11.08 -2.67 12.85
CA LEU A 134 -11.70 -2.84 14.15
C LEU A 134 -10.59 -2.99 15.18
N ALA A 135 -10.63 -2.17 16.22
CA ALA A 135 -9.73 -2.26 17.36
C ALA A 135 -10.50 -2.76 18.58
N GLU A 136 -9.87 -3.66 19.32
CA GLU A 136 -10.32 -4.12 20.63
C GLU A 136 -9.37 -3.54 21.67
N VAL A 137 -9.91 -2.88 22.70
CA VAL A 137 -9.11 -2.17 23.71
C VAL A 137 -9.59 -2.49 25.12
N GLU A 138 -8.65 -2.47 26.06
CA GLU A 138 -8.86 -2.43 27.49
C GLU A 138 -8.39 -1.06 28.00
N VAL A 139 -9.17 -0.43 28.88
CA VAL A 139 -8.84 0.88 29.44
C VAL A 139 -8.90 0.80 30.96
N ASP A 140 -7.79 1.15 31.62
CA ASP A 140 -7.77 1.33 33.06
C ASP A 140 -8.40 2.67 33.42
N THR A 141 -9.51 2.64 34.17
CA THR A 141 -10.26 3.85 34.52
C THR A 141 -9.60 4.68 35.63
N GLU A 142 -8.68 4.10 36.39
CA GLU A 142 -7.94 4.79 37.47
C GLU A 142 -6.70 5.53 36.93
N THR A 143 -6.05 4.99 35.89
CA THR A 143 -4.84 5.56 35.29
C THR A 143 -5.06 6.22 33.93
N GLY A 144 -6.11 5.83 33.20
CA GLY A 144 -6.32 6.23 31.81
C GLY A 144 -5.47 5.46 30.80
N GLU A 145 -4.67 4.48 31.24
CA GLU A 145 -3.85 3.68 30.34
C GLU A 145 -4.74 2.82 29.41
N VAL A 146 -4.37 2.78 28.14
CA VAL A 146 -5.06 2.00 27.11
C VAL A 146 -4.16 0.89 26.62
N LYS A 147 -4.67 -0.34 26.68
CA LYS A 147 -4.06 -1.50 26.05
C LYS A 147 -4.88 -1.91 24.84
N VAL A 148 -4.28 -1.86 23.65
CA VAL A 148 -4.91 -2.45 22.46
C VAL A 148 -4.69 -3.96 22.51
N LEU A 149 -5.77 -4.72 22.48
CA LEU A 149 -5.74 -6.18 22.60
C LEU A 149 -5.58 -6.85 21.24
N ARG A 150 -6.20 -6.28 20.21
CA ARG A 150 -6.21 -6.81 18.85
C ARG A 150 -6.63 -5.74 17.85
N VAL A 151 -6.10 -5.83 16.62
CA VAL A 151 -6.61 -5.07 15.47
C VAL A 151 -6.93 -6.03 14.34
N VAL A 152 -8.16 -5.96 13.82
CA VAL A 152 -8.58 -6.67 12.60
C VAL A 152 -8.70 -5.65 11.49
N THR A 153 -8.16 -5.96 10.31
CA THR A 153 -8.11 -5.02 9.19
C THR A 153 -8.51 -5.69 7.89
N ALA A 154 -9.37 -5.01 7.13
CA ALA A 154 -9.72 -5.39 5.76
C ALA A 154 -9.27 -4.27 4.82
N THR A 155 -8.32 -4.54 3.94
CA THR A 155 -7.70 -3.55 3.06
C THR A 155 -7.86 -3.95 1.59
N ASP A 156 -8.52 -3.11 0.81
CA ASP A 156 -8.67 -3.26 -0.64
C ASP A 156 -7.37 -2.91 -1.35
N ALA A 157 -6.64 -3.95 -1.76
CA ALA A 157 -5.41 -3.85 -2.54
C ALA A 157 -5.66 -3.86 -4.05
N GLY A 158 -6.91 -3.99 -4.48
CA GLY A 158 -7.29 -4.32 -5.85
C GLY A 158 -6.84 -5.73 -6.26
N LYS A 159 -5.56 -5.87 -6.59
CA LYS A 159 -4.86 -7.14 -6.78
C LYS A 159 -3.58 -7.08 -5.96
N ALA A 160 -3.39 -8.01 -5.04
CA ALA A 160 -2.16 -8.11 -4.28
C ALA A 160 -1.04 -8.67 -5.18
N ILE A 161 -0.15 -7.80 -5.65
CA ILE A 161 1.04 -8.21 -6.42
C ILE A 161 1.93 -9.13 -5.58
N ASN A 162 2.04 -8.84 -4.28
CA ASN A 162 2.74 -9.66 -3.30
C ASN A 162 1.95 -9.62 -1.99
N PRO A 163 1.16 -10.66 -1.67
CA PRO A 163 0.36 -10.72 -0.45
C PRO A 163 1.18 -10.49 0.83
N LEU A 164 2.37 -11.10 0.94
CA LEU A 164 3.24 -10.95 2.11
C LEU A 164 3.68 -9.49 2.33
N ASN A 165 4.03 -8.77 1.25
CA ASN A 165 4.39 -7.36 1.37
C ASN A 165 3.17 -6.48 1.68
N VAL A 166 1.98 -6.86 1.22
CA VAL A 166 0.73 -6.16 1.56
C VAL A 166 0.42 -6.34 3.05
N GLU A 167 0.53 -7.56 3.57
CA GLU A 167 0.40 -7.84 5.01
C GLU A 167 1.40 -7.03 5.83
N GLY A 168 2.68 -7.00 5.45
CA GLY A 168 3.69 -6.21 6.16
C GLY A 168 3.43 -4.70 6.12
N GLN A 169 2.88 -4.17 5.02
CA GLN A 169 2.45 -2.76 4.96
C GLN A 169 1.27 -2.48 5.90
N ILE A 170 0.31 -3.40 5.95
CA ILE A 170 -0.83 -3.34 6.85
C ILE A 170 -0.36 -3.35 8.32
N GLU A 171 0.50 -4.29 8.68
CA GLU A 171 1.05 -4.41 10.04
C GLU A 171 1.82 -3.16 10.46
N GLY A 172 2.71 -2.66 9.59
CA GLY A 172 3.46 -1.43 9.85
C GLY A 172 2.56 -0.19 9.91
N GLY A 173 1.53 -0.11 9.07
CA GLY A 173 0.55 0.97 9.08
C GLY A 173 -0.29 0.99 10.35
N VAL A 174 -0.70 -0.17 10.85
CA VAL A 174 -1.36 -0.29 12.16
C VAL A 174 -0.41 0.16 13.27
N ALA A 175 0.83 -0.35 13.32
CA ALA A 175 1.80 0.06 14.34
C ALA A 175 2.01 1.59 14.35
N MET A 176 2.19 2.23 13.19
CA MET A 176 2.29 3.69 13.08
C MET A 176 1.01 4.39 13.57
N GLY A 177 -0.16 3.88 13.16
CA GLY A 177 -1.43 4.45 13.55
C GLY A 177 -1.75 4.32 15.05
N LEU A 178 -1.21 3.31 15.73
CA LEU A 178 -1.31 3.17 17.20
C LEU A 178 -0.54 4.27 17.91
N GLY A 179 0.68 4.56 17.45
CA GLY A 179 1.47 5.66 17.98
C GLY A 179 0.75 6.99 17.82
N TYR A 180 0.29 7.29 16.60
CA TYR A 180 -0.52 8.47 16.33
C TYR A 180 -1.79 8.57 17.20
N ALA A 181 -2.40 7.43 17.54
CA ALA A 181 -3.61 7.39 18.36
C ALA A 181 -3.35 7.62 19.85
N LEU A 182 -2.23 7.12 20.39
CA LEU A 182 -2.07 6.92 21.83
C LEU A 182 -0.87 7.64 22.44
N THR A 183 0.22 7.85 21.71
CA THR A 183 1.52 8.22 22.33
C THR A 183 2.31 9.30 21.60
N GLU A 184 2.23 9.36 20.27
CA GLU A 184 3.07 10.23 19.47
C GLU A 184 2.58 11.69 19.50
N GLU A 185 3.37 12.58 20.11
CA GLU A 185 3.07 14.00 20.22
C GLU A 185 4.31 14.87 19.92
N ILE A 186 4.15 15.82 19.00
CA ILE A 186 5.11 16.90 18.78
C ILE A 186 4.73 18.07 19.69
N ALA A 187 5.28 18.10 20.90
CA ALA A 187 5.01 19.15 21.88
C ALA A 187 5.88 20.38 21.62
N LEU A 188 5.25 21.56 21.50
CA LEU A 188 5.91 22.85 21.30
C LEU A 188 5.63 23.78 22.49
N GLU A 189 6.68 24.40 23.03
CA GLU A 189 6.54 25.46 24.04
C GLU A 189 7.39 26.66 23.62
N GLY A 190 6.77 27.84 23.48
CA GLY A 190 7.49 29.05 23.04
C GLY A 190 8.15 28.90 21.66
N GLY A 191 7.62 28.02 20.79
CA GLY A 191 8.20 27.70 19.49
C GLY A 191 9.37 26.71 19.53
N LEU A 192 9.71 26.17 20.70
CA LEU A 192 10.76 25.17 20.87
C LEU A 192 10.16 23.77 21.00
N LEU A 193 10.75 22.80 20.31
CA LEU A 193 10.38 21.40 20.39
C LEU A 193 10.77 20.81 21.75
N LYS A 194 9.80 20.19 22.41
CA LYS A 194 9.95 19.53 23.72
C LYS A 194 10.13 18.04 23.63
N THR A 195 9.80 17.45 22.48
CA THR A 195 10.01 16.03 22.18
C THR A 195 11.05 15.83 21.06
N PRO A 196 12.31 16.31 21.21
CA PRO A 196 13.30 16.29 20.13
C PRO A 196 13.98 14.92 19.91
N SER A 197 13.82 13.99 20.85
CA SER A 197 14.46 12.68 20.81
C SER A 197 13.42 11.56 20.80
N LEU A 198 13.81 10.36 20.36
CA LEU A 198 12.95 9.17 20.42
C LEU A 198 12.70 8.65 21.85
N GLY A 199 13.38 9.22 22.86
CA GLY A 199 13.05 8.97 24.26
C GLY A 199 11.91 9.86 24.78
N ASP A 200 11.67 11.00 24.11
CA ASP A 200 10.64 11.96 24.46
C ASP A 200 9.43 11.86 23.50
N TYR A 201 9.68 11.54 22.23
CA TYR A 201 8.68 11.23 21.21
C TYR A 201 8.44 9.72 21.20
N MET A 202 7.40 9.30 21.90
CA MET A 202 7.13 7.89 22.20
C MET A 202 6.47 7.18 21.00
N ILE A 203 7.30 6.53 20.18
CA ILE A 203 6.81 5.58 19.18
C ILE A 203 6.48 4.22 19.82
N PRO A 204 5.51 3.46 19.27
CA PRO A 204 5.21 2.12 19.75
C PRO A 204 6.42 1.18 19.64
N THR A 205 6.62 0.39 20.70
CA THR A 205 7.60 -0.69 20.73
C THR A 205 6.95 -2.02 20.31
N SER A 206 7.75 -3.07 20.16
CA SER A 206 7.24 -4.42 19.87
C SER A 206 6.32 -4.98 20.98
N LEU A 207 6.36 -4.41 22.19
CA LEU A 207 5.48 -4.81 23.29
C LEU A 207 4.12 -4.10 23.24
N ASP A 208 4.03 -3.00 22.51
CA ASP A 208 2.82 -2.18 22.39
C ASP A 208 1.96 -2.59 21.19
N VAL A 209 2.58 -3.20 20.17
CA VAL A 209 1.87 -3.68 18.98
C VAL A 209 1.11 -4.98 19.30
N PRO A 210 -0.23 -5.00 19.16
CA PRO A 210 -1.04 -6.19 19.43
C PRO A 210 -0.93 -7.20 18.28
N PRO A 211 -1.53 -8.39 18.43
CA PRO A 211 -1.86 -9.24 17.29
C PRO A 211 -2.70 -8.46 16.26
N ILE A 212 -2.23 -8.47 15.01
CA ILE A 212 -2.89 -7.85 13.85
C ILE A 212 -3.39 -8.96 12.95
N GLU A 213 -4.67 -8.92 12.58
CA GLU A 213 -5.31 -9.88 11.67
C GLU A 213 -5.57 -9.21 10.31
N PRO A 214 -4.66 -9.35 9.33
CA PRO A 214 -4.81 -8.75 8.02
C PRO A 214 -5.69 -9.57 7.09
N HIS A 215 -6.72 -8.93 6.53
CA HIS A 215 -7.52 -9.44 5.44
C HIS A 215 -7.29 -8.60 4.18
N ILE A 216 -6.66 -9.20 3.19
CA ILE A 216 -6.51 -8.60 1.86
C ILE A 216 -7.83 -8.75 1.11
N VAL A 217 -8.42 -7.64 0.73
CA VAL A 217 -9.58 -7.58 -0.15
C VAL A 217 -9.10 -7.31 -1.57
N GLU A 218 -9.50 -8.15 -2.53
CA GLU A 218 -9.14 -7.98 -3.94
C GLU A 218 -10.36 -7.51 -4.75
N VAL A 219 -10.46 -6.19 -4.98
CA VAL A 219 -11.42 -5.59 -5.93
C VAL A 219 -10.66 -4.90 -7.07
N PRO A 220 -10.34 -5.64 -8.15
CA PRO A 220 -9.50 -5.16 -9.24
C PRO A 220 -10.00 -3.85 -9.85
N VAL A 221 -9.08 -2.94 -10.16
CA VAL A 221 -9.37 -1.73 -10.95
C VAL A 221 -8.76 -1.82 -12.34
N SER A 222 -9.56 -1.56 -13.38
CA SER A 222 -9.17 -1.80 -14.78
C SER A 222 -7.95 -1.02 -15.26
N THR A 223 -7.59 0.05 -14.55
CA THR A 223 -6.50 0.97 -14.88
C THR A 223 -5.21 0.65 -14.14
N GLY A 224 -5.24 -0.21 -13.12
CA GLY A 224 -4.05 -0.65 -12.36
C GLY A 224 -3.39 -1.90 -12.97
N PRO A 225 -2.12 -2.20 -12.62
CA PRO A 225 -1.42 -3.35 -13.19
C PRO A 225 -2.03 -4.63 -12.63
N TYR A 226 -2.60 -5.45 -13.51
CA TYR A 226 -3.39 -6.63 -13.15
C TYR A 226 -4.54 -6.35 -12.18
N GLY A 227 -5.01 -5.10 -12.08
CA GLY A 227 -6.03 -4.71 -11.11
C GLY A 227 -5.52 -4.09 -9.81
N ALA A 228 -4.19 -3.99 -9.62
CA ALA A 228 -3.60 -3.56 -8.35
C ALA A 228 -3.77 -2.07 -8.05
N LYS A 229 -3.84 -1.75 -6.75
CA LYS A 229 -3.91 -0.40 -6.18
C LYS A 229 -2.75 -0.15 -5.21
N GLY A 230 -2.63 1.07 -4.72
CA GLY A 230 -1.71 1.43 -3.64
C GLY A 230 -2.27 1.06 -2.27
N VAL A 231 -1.45 0.48 -1.39
CA VAL A 231 -1.86 0.08 -0.02
C VAL A 231 -1.07 0.77 1.09
N GLY A 232 -0.02 1.52 0.76
CA GLY A 232 0.94 2.04 1.75
C GLY A 232 0.31 2.96 2.79
N GLU A 233 -0.34 4.05 2.36
CA GLU A 233 -1.03 4.97 3.27
C GLU A 233 -2.40 4.43 3.75
N PRO A 234 -3.25 3.78 2.91
CA PRO A 234 -4.51 3.21 3.36
C PRO A 234 -4.41 2.26 4.56
N ALA A 235 -3.26 1.61 4.74
CA ALA A 235 -2.98 0.73 5.87
C ALA A 235 -2.96 1.43 7.24
N SER A 236 -2.60 2.72 7.33
CA SER A 236 -2.45 3.43 8.61
C SER A 236 -3.63 4.32 8.98
N ILE A 237 -4.33 4.87 7.98
CA ILE A 237 -5.39 5.86 8.15
C ILE A 237 -6.50 5.42 9.14
N PRO A 238 -7.06 4.20 9.05
CA PRO A 238 -8.21 3.83 9.88
C PRO A 238 -7.86 3.44 11.33
N THR A 239 -6.56 3.32 11.68
CA THR A 239 -6.14 2.83 12.99
C THR A 239 -6.58 3.75 14.13
N ALA A 240 -6.21 5.04 14.06
CA ALA A 240 -6.57 5.99 15.11
C ALA A 240 -8.09 6.09 15.34
N PRO A 241 -8.94 6.31 14.32
CA PRO A 241 -10.38 6.35 14.55
C PRO A 241 -10.95 5.02 15.07
N ALA A 242 -10.41 3.86 14.66
CA ALA A 242 -10.83 2.57 15.20
C ALA A 242 -10.54 2.47 16.71
N VAL A 243 -9.32 2.84 17.13
CA VAL A 243 -8.91 2.86 18.55
C VAL A 243 -9.74 3.85 19.35
N LEU A 244 -9.91 5.08 18.86
CA LEU A 244 -10.72 6.11 19.56
C LEU A 244 -12.18 5.69 19.71
N ASN A 245 -12.77 5.06 18.70
CA ASN A 245 -14.14 4.54 18.78
C ASN A 245 -14.25 3.38 19.79
N ALA A 246 -13.23 2.53 19.87
CA ALA A 246 -13.18 1.43 20.85
C ALA A 246 -13.07 1.98 22.28
N ILE A 247 -12.21 2.99 22.51
CA ILE A 247 -12.12 3.70 23.80
C ILE A 247 -13.46 4.35 24.14
N ALA A 248 -14.09 5.02 23.17
CA ALA A 248 -15.38 5.65 23.38
C ALA A 248 -16.49 4.65 23.72
N HIS A 249 -16.47 3.46 23.11
CA HIS A 249 -17.36 2.36 23.44
C HIS A 249 -17.10 1.84 24.86
N ALA A 250 -15.85 1.68 25.27
CA ALA A 250 -15.48 1.20 26.60
C ALA A 250 -15.84 2.17 27.73
N LEU A 251 -15.60 3.47 27.52
CA LEU A 251 -15.75 4.50 28.55
C LEU A 251 -17.06 5.28 28.48
N GLY A 252 -17.75 5.28 27.34
CA GLY A 252 -18.90 6.16 27.09
C GLY A 252 -18.55 7.65 27.03
N VAL A 253 -17.30 7.99 26.70
CA VAL A 253 -16.82 9.37 26.47
C VAL A 253 -16.35 9.52 25.03
N ARG A 254 -16.45 10.72 24.47
CA ARG A 254 -15.94 10.99 23.12
C ARG A 254 -14.54 11.56 23.22
N VAL A 255 -13.56 10.90 22.59
CA VAL A 255 -12.22 11.44 22.40
C VAL A 255 -12.21 12.29 21.12
N THR A 256 -11.79 13.55 21.22
CA THR A 256 -11.72 14.50 20.10
C THR A 256 -10.33 15.11 19.90
N GLU A 257 -9.38 14.72 20.74
CA GLU A 257 -8.00 15.22 20.75
C GLU A 257 -7.07 14.02 20.72
N LEU A 258 -5.97 14.15 19.97
CA LEU A 258 -4.90 13.19 19.89
C LEU A 258 -3.61 13.78 20.47
N PRO A 259 -2.75 12.96 21.10
CA PRO A 259 -2.99 11.55 21.41
C PRO A 259 -4.06 11.36 22.51
N ALA A 260 -4.71 10.18 22.52
CA ALA A 260 -5.55 9.74 23.62
C ALA A 260 -4.69 9.30 24.82
N SER A 261 -3.88 10.23 25.33
CA SER A 261 -2.96 9.98 26.44
C SER A 261 -3.71 9.64 27.73
N PRO A 262 -3.06 8.97 28.69
CA PRO A 262 -3.65 8.68 29.99
C PRO A 262 -4.22 9.93 30.69
N GLU A 263 -3.49 11.05 30.64
CA GLU A 263 -3.94 12.32 31.23
C GLU A 263 -5.22 12.85 30.57
N ASN A 264 -5.28 12.79 29.24
CA ASN A 264 -6.45 13.22 28.47
C ASN A 264 -7.67 12.34 28.77
N LEU A 265 -7.46 11.03 28.85
CA LEU A 265 -8.54 10.08 29.16
C LEU A 265 -9.04 10.23 30.59
N LEU A 266 -8.14 10.38 31.58
CA LEU A 266 -8.53 10.66 32.96
C LEU A 266 -9.34 11.95 33.09
N ARG A 267 -8.96 13.00 32.36
CA ARG A 267 -9.73 14.24 32.29
C ARG A 267 -11.16 13.97 31.81
N LEU A 268 -11.32 13.26 30.69
CA LEU A 268 -12.63 12.94 30.12
C LEU A 268 -13.48 12.06 31.05
N ILE A 269 -12.87 11.07 31.72
CA ILE A 269 -13.53 10.21 32.71
C ILE A 269 -14.07 11.06 33.87
N ARG A 270 -13.23 11.94 34.45
CA ARG A 270 -13.62 12.81 35.56
C ARG A 270 -14.71 13.81 35.16
N GLU A 271 -14.65 14.36 33.95
CA GLU A 271 -15.70 15.24 33.41
C GLU A 271 -17.05 14.52 33.29
N LYS A 272 -17.05 13.27 32.81
CA LYS A 272 -18.25 12.43 32.77
C LYS A 272 -18.81 12.19 34.17
N GLU A 273 -17.97 11.79 35.13
CA GLU A 273 -18.42 11.56 36.51
C GLU A 273 -18.99 12.82 37.17
N ARG A 274 -18.38 14.00 36.95
CA ARG A 274 -18.89 15.28 37.47
C ARG A 274 -20.27 15.59 36.90
N ARG A 275 -20.46 15.41 35.59
CA ARG A 275 -21.77 15.57 34.94
C ARG A 275 -22.82 14.64 35.52
N GLU A 276 -22.49 13.36 35.72
CA GLU A 276 -23.40 12.37 36.31
C GLU A 276 -23.76 12.71 37.77
N LYS A 277 -22.85 13.35 38.51
CA LYS A 277 -23.06 13.86 39.87
C LYS A 277 -23.73 15.25 39.91
N GLY A 278 -24.04 15.87 38.77
CA GLY A 278 -24.62 17.21 38.70
C GLY A 278 -23.66 18.34 39.11
N ILE A 279 -22.35 18.08 39.14
CA ILE A 279 -21.32 19.06 39.48
C ILE A 279 -20.95 19.84 38.21
N PRO A 280 -20.99 21.19 38.21
CA PRO A 280 -20.66 22.00 37.04
C PRO A 280 -19.20 21.78 36.58
N PRO A 281 -18.86 22.05 35.31
CA PRO A 281 -17.47 22.01 34.83
C PRO A 281 -16.59 22.99 35.64
N GLY A 282 -15.33 22.62 35.85
CA GLY A 282 -14.33 23.45 36.54
C GLY A 282 -13.34 24.04 35.57
#